data_AF-A0A354I7G6-F1
#
_entry.id   AF-A0A354I7G6-F1
#
_cell.length_a   1.000
_cell.length_b   1.000
_cell.length_c   1.000
_cell.angle_alpha   90.00
_cell.angle_beta   90.00
_cell.angle_gamma   90.00
#
_symmetry.space_group_name_H-M   'P 1'
#
loop_
_entity.id
_entity.type
_entity.pdbx_description
1 polymer ?
#
loop_
_entity_poly.entity_id
_entity_poly.type
_entity_poly.pdbx_seq_one_letter_code
_entity_poly.pdbx_strand_id
1 'polypeptide(L)'
;VMTGITKISIASCEALESLFSDLNNLKVITMTSKKYASCFGFTEAEVFAAMDEFGMTNKEEVKRWYDGFTIGDLKDIYNPWSIINLLDERSLKTYWANTSSNELAGSLIRLGDVNLKMQFEELLSGVTISCKIDEEIVFHQLGQKRNAVWSLLLASGYLKVVGIRDDIYEMQLTNYEVRKMFENMVSDWFGEDTVNYNGFLKALLRGDLEEMNEYMNRFSLAMFSSFDGGTHPSKEAAPERFYHGFVLGLLVDLAGRYKVTSNRESGLGRYDVMLKPLNKEDDGIILEFKIYNPKKEVDLEETVQAALKQIEEKGYEQELLDSGIKKNHIRKYGFAFEGKKILIGK
;
A
#
# COMPACT_ATOMS: atom_id res chain seq x y z
N VAL A 1 3.50 -10.14 25.27
CA VAL A 1 4.59 -9.21 24.89
C VAL A 1 4.77 -9.36 23.40
N MET A 2 4.41 -8.34 22.61
CA MET A 2 4.64 -8.31 21.16
C MET A 2 6.00 -7.66 20.90
N THR A 3 6.86 -8.34 20.15
CA THR A 3 8.18 -7.84 19.72
C THR A 3 8.45 -8.30 18.29
N GLY A 4 8.60 -7.36 17.33
CA GLY A 4 8.99 -7.66 15.95
C GLY A 4 8.64 -6.53 14.97
N ILE A 5 9.56 -6.14 14.02
CA ILE A 5 9.53 -4.98 13.06
C ILE A 5 8.14 -4.84 12.55
N THR A 6 7.40 -4.08 13.33
CA THR A 6 6.10 -3.58 13.02
C THR A 6 6.42 -2.51 11.99
N LYS A 7 5.89 -2.66 10.76
CA LYS A 7 5.57 -1.48 9.97
C LYS A 7 4.58 -0.70 10.82
N ILE A 8 5.03 0.17 11.74
CA ILE A 8 4.22 1.32 12.11
C ILE A 8 4.32 2.25 10.91
N SER A 9 3.66 1.82 9.83
CA SER A 9 3.19 2.71 8.82
C SER A 9 2.33 3.74 9.54
N ILE A 10 2.51 4.97 9.11
CA ILE A 10 1.67 6.13 9.32
C ILE A 10 0.24 5.79 8.83
N ALA A 11 -0.43 4.90 9.54
CA ALA A 11 -1.84 4.49 9.36
C ALA A 11 -2.66 4.92 10.60
N SER A 12 -2.00 5.51 11.60
CA SER A 12 -2.67 6.16 12.74
C SER A 12 -2.95 7.65 12.51
N CYS A 13 -2.60 8.21 11.34
CA CYS A 13 -2.89 9.62 11.03
C CYS A 13 -4.37 9.89 10.72
N GLU A 14 -5.19 8.87 10.51
CA GLU A 14 -6.60 9.08 10.17
C GLU A 14 -7.49 9.46 11.36
N ALA A 15 -6.98 9.31 12.60
CA ALA A 15 -7.68 9.79 13.79
C ALA A 15 -7.61 11.33 13.96
N LEU A 16 -6.77 12.04 13.19
CA LEU A 16 -6.52 13.48 13.39
C LEU A 16 -7.63 14.41 12.87
N GLU A 17 -8.51 13.96 11.97
CA GLU A 17 -9.49 14.85 11.29
C GLU A 17 -10.96 14.58 11.63
N SER A 18 -11.27 13.84 12.70
CA SER A 18 -12.66 13.78 13.18
C SER A 18 -13.02 15.08 13.91
N LEU A 19 -13.81 15.93 13.24
CA LEU A 19 -14.47 17.12 13.81
C LEU A 19 -15.45 16.83 14.96
N PHE A 20 -15.50 15.59 15.47
CA PHE A 20 -16.31 15.20 16.63
C PHE A 20 -15.50 14.33 17.62
N SER A 21 -14.78 15.04 18.47
CA SER A 21 -14.53 14.86 19.92
C SER A 21 -14.64 13.47 20.59
N ASP A 22 -13.90 12.43 20.20
CA ASP A 22 -13.69 11.28 21.11
C ASP A 22 -12.29 10.64 21.10
N LEU A 23 -11.31 11.15 20.30
CA LEU A 23 -9.93 10.62 20.26
C LEU A 23 -8.85 11.70 20.08
N ASN A 24 -9.00 12.85 20.74
CA ASN A 24 -8.18 14.05 20.46
C ASN A 24 -6.74 14.06 21.04
N ASN A 25 -6.11 12.91 21.34
CA ASN A 25 -4.76 12.89 21.92
C ASN A 25 -3.90 11.64 21.57
N LEU A 26 -4.11 11.01 20.40
CA LEU A 26 -3.20 9.95 19.96
C LEU A 26 -1.87 10.52 19.47
N LYS A 27 -0.77 10.03 20.03
CA LYS A 27 0.58 10.37 19.60
C LYS A 27 1.08 9.32 18.62
N VAL A 28 1.15 9.68 17.34
CA VAL A 28 1.77 8.85 16.29
C VAL A 28 3.29 8.77 16.55
N ILE A 29 3.83 7.55 16.46
CA ILE A 29 5.25 7.27 16.67
C ILE A 29 5.79 6.71 15.35
N THR A 30 6.44 7.58 14.60
CA THR A 30 7.04 7.28 13.29
C THR A 30 8.41 6.62 13.45
N MET A 31 8.99 6.10 12.36
CA MET A 31 10.32 5.47 12.37
C MET A 31 11.44 6.43 12.82
N THR A 32 11.21 7.73 12.76
CA THR A 32 12.14 8.78 13.20
C THR A 32 11.99 9.10 14.70
N SER A 33 10.96 8.56 15.36
CA SER A 33 10.71 8.74 16.78
C SER A 33 11.55 7.79 17.63
N LYS A 34 12.10 8.31 18.73
CA LYS A 34 12.88 7.53 19.71
C LYS A 34 12.01 6.69 20.64
N LYS A 35 10.68 6.90 20.63
CA LYS A 35 9.77 6.19 21.53
C LYS A 35 9.56 4.75 21.05
N TYR A 36 9.65 3.79 21.97
CA TYR A 36 9.47 2.35 21.72
C TYR A 36 10.40 1.74 20.67
N ALA A 37 11.52 2.38 20.33
CA ALA A 37 12.41 1.97 19.24
C ALA A 37 12.81 0.48 19.26
N SER A 38 13.03 -0.10 20.45
CA SER A 38 13.36 -1.52 20.63
C SER A 38 12.18 -2.48 20.48
N CYS A 39 10.94 -1.99 20.54
CA CYS A 39 9.74 -2.81 20.36
C CYS A 39 9.37 -2.94 18.89
N PHE A 40 9.93 -2.07 18.05
CA PHE A 40 9.63 -2.11 16.64
C PHE A 40 10.10 -3.41 16.10
N GLY A 41 11.32 -3.92 16.30
CA GLY A 41 11.61 -5.32 15.96
C GLY A 41 12.86 -5.98 16.51
N PHE A 42 13.40 -6.97 15.79
CA PHE A 42 14.49 -7.77 16.34
C PHE A 42 15.79 -6.99 16.31
N THR A 43 16.42 -6.89 17.48
CA THR A 43 17.77 -6.38 17.62
C THR A 43 18.78 -7.39 17.07
N GLU A 44 19.95 -6.92 16.68
CA GLU A 44 21.06 -7.79 16.28
C GLU A 44 21.35 -8.90 17.30
N ALA A 45 21.30 -8.57 18.59
CA ALA A 45 21.53 -9.52 19.66
C ALA A 45 20.48 -10.66 19.66
N GLU A 46 19.20 -10.33 19.45
CA GLU A 46 18.12 -11.32 19.37
C GLU A 46 18.25 -12.20 18.14
N VAL A 47 18.58 -11.61 16.98
CA VAL A 47 18.80 -12.37 15.74
C VAL A 47 19.98 -13.32 15.88
N PHE A 48 21.11 -12.84 16.41
CA PHE A 48 22.31 -13.65 16.54
C PHE A 48 22.15 -14.77 17.56
N ALA A 49 21.39 -14.53 18.65
CA ALA A 49 21.03 -15.58 19.61
C ALA A 49 20.15 -16.65 18.96
N ALA A 50 19.12 -16.25 18.21
CA ALA A 50 18.28 -17.20 17.47
C ALA A 50 19.08 -17.99 16.43
N MET A 51 20.01 -17.36 15.72
CA MET A 51 20.92 -18.06 14.79
C MET A 51 21.78 -19.11 15.50
N ASP A 52 22.29 -18.81 16.71
CA ASP A 52 23.08 -19.76 17.49
C ASP A 52 22.23 -20.98 17.92
N GLU A 53 20.98 -20.76 18.33
CA GLU A 53 20.04 -21.85 18.66
C GLU A 53 19.74 -22.76 17.46
N PHE A 54 19.68 -22.18 16.25
CA PHE A 54 19.44 -22.91 15.00
C PHE A 54 20.73 -23.46 14.35
N GLY A 55 21.90 -23.21 14.93
CA GLY A 55 23.19 -23.70 14.46
C GLY A 55 23.72 -23.00 13.19
N MET A 56 23.30 -21.76 12.94
CA MET A 56 23.70 -20.97 11.77
C MET A 56 24.94 -20.12 12.08
N THR A 57 25.97 -20.21 11.22
CA THR A 57 27.27 -19.54 11.44
C THR A 57 27.50 -18.30 10.56
N ASN A 58 26.66 -18.07 9.54
CA ASN A 58 26.82 -17.01 8.54
C ASN A 58 26.23 -15.66 8.99
N LYS A 59 26.53 -15.21 10.22
CA LYS A 59 25.99 -13.97 10.82
C LYS A 59 26.26 -12.72 10.00
N GLU A 60 27.48 -12.58 9.45
CA GLU A 60 27.86 -11.44 8.60
C GLU A 60 27.04 -11.35 7.31
N GLU A 61 26.68 -12.51 6.75
CA GLU A 61 25.88 -12.57 5.53
C GLU A 61 24.42 -12.21 5.82
N VAL A 62 23.88 -12.72 6.93
CA VAL A 62 22.55 -12.36 7.45
C VAL A 62 22.46 -10.87 7.76
N LYS A 63 23.49 -10.31 8.40
CA LYS A 63 23.61 -8.86 8.62
C LYS A 63 23.52 -8.11 7.30
N ARG A 64 24.38 -8.42 6.34
CA ARG A 64 24.34 -7.76 5.02
C ARG A 64 22.97 -7.84 4.33
N TRP A 65 22.26 -8.97 4.46
CA TRP A 65 20.98 -9.18 3.79
C TRP A 65 19.81 -8.44 4.44
N TYR A 66 19.70 -8.54 5.76
CA TYR A 66 18.48 -8.19 6.49
C TYR A 66 18.64 -7.03 7.46
N ASP A 67 19.86 -6.67 7.82
CA ASP A 67 20.15 -5.51 8.65
C ASP A 67 19.92 -4.22 7.88
N GLY A 68 19.29 -3.25 8.54
CA GLY A 68 19.30 -1.89 8.02
C GLY A 68 18.27 -0.96 8.60
N PHE A 69 17.34 -1.41 9.42
CA PHE A 69 16.35 -0.49 9.97
C PHE A 69 16.99 0.37 11.07
N THR A 70 16.79 1.68 10.97
CA THR A 70 17.12 2.63 12.03
C THR A 70 15.81 3.22 12.55
N ILE A 71 15.59 3.08 13.85
CA ILE A 71 14.34 3.48 14.51
C ILE A 71 14.68 4.44 15.63
N GLY A 72 14.38 5.72 15.43
CA GLY A 72 14.94 6.80 16.24
C GLY A 72 16.47 6.78 16.19
N ASP A 73 17.12 6.52 17.33
CA ASP A 73 18.58 6.38 17.41
C ASP A 73 19.05 4.91 17.38
N LEU A 74 18.12 3.95 17.45
CA LEU A 74 18.44 2.54 17.53
C LEU A 74 18.72 2.00 16.13
N LYS A 75 19.97 1.56 15.93
CA LYS A 75 20.44 0.93 14.71
C LYS A 75 20.36 -0.58 14.82
N ASP A 76 20.64 -1.24 13.72
CA ASP A 76 20.82 -2.68 13.64
C ASP A 76 19.55 -3.47 14.00
N ILE A 77 18.43 -3.00 13.46
CA ILE A 77 17.09 -3.58 13.65
C ILE A 77 16.72 -4.39 12.41
N TYR A 78 16.25 -5.62 12.62
CA TYR A 78 16.00 -6.65 11.61
C TYR A 78 14.53 -7.03 11.47
N ASN A 79 14.08 -7.19 10.23
CA ASN A 79 12.69 -7.49 9.92
C ASN A 79 12.29 -8.91 10.40
N PRO A 80 11.28 -9.09 11.27
CA PRO A 80 10.91 -10.40 11.79
C PRO A 80 10.40 -11.32 10.73
N TRP A 81 9.67 -10.81 9.73
CA TRP A 81 9.19 -11.67 8.66
C TRP A 81 10.38 -12.26 7.91
N SER A 82 11.34 -11.42 7.54
CA SER A 82 12.56 -11.90 6.88
C SER A 82 13.36 -12.84 7.78
N ILE A 83 13.52 -12.54 9.07
CA ILE A 83 14.27 -13.39 10.01
C ILE A 83 13.57 -14.71 10.32
N ILE A 84 12.25 -14.72 10.52
CA ILE A 84 11.48 -15.95 10.78
C ILE A 84 11.59 -16.90 9.58
N ASN A 85 11.39 -16.39 8.36
CA ASN A 85 11.53 -17.21 7.16
C ASN A 85 12.97 -17.65 6.91
N LEU A 86 13.96 -16.80 7.21
CA LEU A 86 15.38 -17.19 7.19
C LEU A 86 15.66 -18.36 8.14
N LEU A 87 15.16 -18.32 9.38
CA LEU A 87 15.40 -19.36 10.38
C LEU A 87 14.70 -20.67 10.00
N ASP A 88 13.50 -20.59 9.42
CA ASP A 88 12.71 -21.75 8.96
C ASP A 88 13.34 -22.42 7.72
N GLU A 89 13.58 -21.65 6.66
CA GLU A 89 14.08 -22.18 5.39
C GLU A 89 15.60 -22.33 5.32
N ARG A 90 16.34 -21.68 6.25
CA ARG A 90 17.82 -21.64 6.31
C ARG A 90 18.47 -21.15 5.03
N SER A 91 17.82 -20.25 4.31
CA SER A 91 18.30 -19.72 3.04
C SER A 91 18.18 -18.21 2.97
N LEU A 92 19.13 -17.56 2.29
CA LEU A 92 19.08 -16.12 2.06
C LEU A 92 18.23 -15.84 0.83
N LYS A 93 17.04 -15.30 1.05
CA LYS A 93 16.08 -14.92 0.00
C LYS A 93 15.44 -13.57 0.30
N THR A 94 14.78 -13.03 -0.71
CA THR A 94 13.97 -11.82 -0.59
C THR A 94 12.58 -12.18 -0.05
N TYR A 95 12.50 -12.47 1.26
CA TYR A 95 11.25 -12.81 1.96
C TYR A 95 10.27 -11.64 2.03
N TRP A 96 10.80 -10.42 2.01
CA TRP A 96 10.04 -9.18 1.93
C TRP A 96 9.48 -8.90 0.52
N ALA A 97 10.01 -9.54 -0.53
CA ALA A 97 9.68 -9.30 -1.93
C ALA A 97 8.32 -9.88 -2.39
N ASN A 98 7.71 -10.80 -1.63
CA ASN A 98 6.46 -11.46 -2.04
C ASN A 98 5.20 -10.86 -1.40
N THR A 99 5.22 -9.56 -1.07
CA THR A 99 4.07 -8.87 -0.48
C THR A 99 3.44 -7.90 -1.47
N SER A 100 2.11 -7.75 -1.39
CA SER A 100 1.33 -6.87 -2.26
C SER A 100 1.68 -5.38 -2.17
N SER A 101 2.40 -4.94 -1.11
CA SER A 101 2.95 -3.59 -1.04
C SER A 101 4.05 -3.32 -2.08
N ASN A 102 4.70 -4.36 -2.60
CA ASN A 102 5.77 -4.23 -3.59
C ASN A 102 5.20 -3.90 -4.97
N GLU A 103 4.01 -4.41 -5.30
CA GLU A 103 3.32 -4.07 -6.54
C GLU A 103 3.00 -2.57 -6.57
N LEU A 104 2.48 -2.02 -5.47
CA LEU A 104 2.18 -0.59 -5.36
C LEU A 104 3.44 0.29 -5.44
N ALA A 105 4.50 -0.08 -4.72
CA ALA A 105 5.78 0.62 -4.81
C ALA A 105 6.31 0.63 -6.25
N GLY A 106 6.26 -0.53 -6.92
CA GLY A 106 6.67 -0.68 -8.31
C GLY A 106 5.86 0.18 -9.27
N SER A 107 4.53 0.14 -9.19
CA SER A 107 3.68 0.95 -10.06
C SER A 107 3.93 2.45 -9.85
N LEU A 108 4.12 2.92 -8.61
CA LEU A 108 4.44 4.33 -8.32
C LEU A 108 5.77 4.77 -8.93
N ILE A 109 6.83 3.95 -8.81
CA ILE A 109 8.14 4.26 -9.37
C ILE A 109 8.09 4.25 -10.91
N ARG A 110 7.42 3.26 -11.49
CA ARG A 110 7.29 3.10 -12.95
C ARG A 110 6.57 4.28 -13.60
N LEU A 111 5.59 4.86 -12.92
CA LEU A 111 4.76 5.97 -13.41
C LEU A 111 5.24 7.34 -12.94
N GLY A 112 6.25 7.37 -12.06
CA GLY A 112 6.91 8.60 -11.64
C GLY A 112 7.48 9.40 -12.82
N ASP A 113 7.65 10.69 -12.59
CA ASP A 113 8.28 11.58 -13.57
C ASP A 113 9.76 11.19 -13.81
N VAL A 114 10.37 11.80 -14.83
CA VAL A 114 11.77 11.52 -15.19
C VAL A 114 12.71 11.74 -14.00
N ASN A 115 12.43 12.74 -13.16
CA ASN A 115 13.26 13.06 -12.00
C ASN A 115 13.18 11.94 -10.94
N LEU A 116 11.98 11.45 -10.62
CA LEU A 116 11.79 10.34 -9.70
C LEU A 116 12.55 9.10 -10.17
N LYS A 117 12.51 8.79 -11.47
CA LYS A 117 13.22 7.63 -12.04
C LYS A 117 14.74 7.77 -11.93
N MET A 118 15.29 8.96 -12.20
CA MET A 118 16.72 9.23 -12.03
C MET A 118 17.14 9.09 -10.56
N GLN A 119 16.35 9.65 -9.62
CA GLN A 119 16.61 9.51 -8.18
C GLN A 119 16.50 8.06 -7.71
N PHE A 120 15.60 7.28 -8.31
CA PHE A 120 15.46 5.86 -8.00
C PHE A 120 16.65 5.04 -8.52
N GLU A 121 17.19 5.37 -9.70
CA GLU A 121 18.42 4.78 -10.22
C GLU A 121 19.62 5.09 -9.33
N GLU A 122 19.71 6.32 -8.81
CA GLU A 122 20.71 6.72 -7.80
C GLU A 122 20.59 5.85 -6.54
N LEU A 123 19.37 5.66 -6.02
CA LEU A 123 19.11 4.78 -4.86
C LEU A 123 19.56 3.34 -5.10
N LEU A 124 19.23 2.77 -6.27
CA LEU A 124 19.65 1.42 -6.64
C LEU A 124 21.19 1.31 -6.66
N SER A 125 21.86 2.33 -7.19
CA SER A 125 23.32 2.46 -7.20
C SER A 125 23.94 2.65 -5.81
N GLY A 126 23.12 2.86 -4.78
CA GLY A 126 23.55 3.03 -3.38
C GLY A 126 23.86 4.48 -3.02
N VAL A 127 23.45 5.42 -3.85
CA VAL A 127 23.52 6.86 -3.56
C VAL A 127 22.33 7.24 -2.66
N THR A 128 22.52 8.25 -1.82
CA THR A 128 21.47 8.78 -0.97
C THR A 128 20.62 9.79 -1.73
N ILE A 129 19.31 9.81 -1.44
CA ILE A 129 18.42 10.87 -1.91
C ILE A 129 18.08 11.82 -0.75
N SER A 130 17.88 13.09 -1.08
CA SER A 130 17.53 14.12 -0.10
C SER A 130 16.20 14.75 -0.49
N CYS A 131 15.19 14.62 0.36
CA CYS A 131 13.91 15.29 0.16
C CYS A 131 13.24 15.67 1.48
N LYS A 132 12.31 16.63 1.41
CA LYS A 132 11.40 16.89 2.52
C LYS A 132 10.41 15.75 2.63
N ILE A 133 10.34 15.16 3.82
CA ILE A 133 9.39 14.11 4.15
C ILE A 133 8.19 14.74 4.86
N ASP A 134 7.01 14.34 4.43
CA ASP A 134 5.78 14.59 5.16
C ASP A 134 5.55 13.35 6.04
N GLU A 135 5.88 13.43 7.33
CA GLU A 135 5.69 12.30 8.26
C GLU A 135 4.20 12.04 8.54
N GLU A 136 3.34 13.02 8.27
CA GLU A 136 1.88 12.90 8.29
C GLU A 136 1.37 12.63 6.88
N ILE A 137 1.79 11.51 6.30
CA ILE A 137 1.46 11.14 4.92
C ILE A 137 -0.05 11.08 4.75
N VAL A 138 -0.62 12.13 4.16
CA VAL A 138 -1.99 12.09 3.70
C VAL A 138 -2.01 11.60 2.26
N PHE A 139 -2.37 10.33 2.09
CA PHE A 139 -2.39 9.58 0.82
C PHE A 139 -3.06 10.32 -0.35
N HIS A 140 -3.98 11.25 -0.08
CA HIS A 140 -4.64 12.08 -1.09
C HIS A 140 -3.67 12.98 -1.90
N GLN A 141 -2.40 13.08 -1.50
CA GLN A 141 -1.38 13.91 -2.17
C GLN A 141 -0.39 13.11 -3.03
N LEU A 142 -0.52 11.77 -3.12
CA LEU A 142 0.39 10.90 -3.87
C LEU A 142 0.47 11.22 -5.37
N GLY A 143 -0.60 11.76 -5.96
CA GLY A 143 -0.61 12.24 -7.35
C GLY A 143 -0.25 13.72 -7.52
N GLN A 144 -0.07 14.49 -6.44
CA GLN A 144 0.08 15.95 -6.48
C GLN A 144 1.40 16.47 -5.89
N LYS A 145 1.98 15.78 -4.90
CA LYS A 145 3.26 16.14 -4.29
C LYS A 145 4.38 15.21 -4.76
N ARG A 146 5.41 15.78 -5.38
CA ARG A 146 6.62 15.09 -5.86
C ARG A 146 7.28 14.15 -4.84
N ASN A 147 7.23 14.51 -3.55
CA ASN A 147 7.92 13.77 -2.50
C ASN A 147 7.06 12.68 -1.81
N ALA A 148 5.77 12.59 -2.14
CA ALA A 148 4.86 11.68 -1.45
C ALA A 148 5.24 10.20 -1.66
N VAL A 149 5.81 9.86 -2.83
CA VAL A 149 6.35 8.52 -3.09
C VAL A 149 7.50 8.21 -2.13
N TRP A 150 8.43 9.15 -1.92
CA TRP A 150 9.55 8.96 -1.00
C TRP A 150 9.11 8.82 0.45
N SER A 151 8.13 9.62 0.88
CA SER A 151 7.53 9.48 2.20
C SER A 151 6.87 8.11 2.36
N LEU A 152 6.12 7.63 1.36
CA LEU A 152 5.50 6.31 1.39
C LEU A 152 6.55 5.18 1.45
N LEU A 153 7.62 5.28 0.66
CA LEU A 153 8.68 4.29 0.64
C LEU A 153 9.44 4.23 1.98
N LEU A 154 9.66 5.38 2.61
CA LEU A 154 10.22 5.47 3.96
C LEU A 154 9.28 4.87 5.00
N ALA A 155 7.99 5.25 4.98
CA ALA A 155 6.98 4.73 5.90
C ALA A 155 6.79 3.21 5.78
N SER A 156 6.95 2.69 4.57
CA SER A 156 6.84 1.27 4.28
C SER A 156 8.11 0.48 4.64
N GLY A 157 9.18 1.16 5.07
CA GLY A 157 10.44 0.55 5.46
C GLY A 157 11.36 0.15 4.30
N TYR A 158 11.09 0.62 3.08
CA TYR A 158 11.99 0.41 1.94
C TYR A 158 13.20 1.35 1.97
N LEU A 159 13.04 2.51 2.60
CA LEU A 159 14.11 3.47 2.84
C LEU A 159 14.43 3.56 4.33
N LYS A 160 15.66 3.94 4.62
CA LYS A 160 16.13 4.32 5.96
C LYS A 160 16.71 5.73 5.92
N VAL A 161 16.52 6.46 7.03
CA VAL A 161 17.12 7.79 7.21
C VAL A 161 18.58 7.63 7.64
N VAL A 162 19.50 8.31 6.95
CA VAL A 162 20.92 8.36 7.31
C VAL A 162 21.35 9.71 7.89
N GLY A 163 20.58 10.75 7.61
CA GLY A 163 20.84 12.10 8.10
C GLY A 163 19.60 12.98 7.98
N ILE A 164 19.53 14.00 8.84
CA ILE A 164 18.50 15.04 8.79
C ILE A 164 19.20 16.39 8.90
N ARG A 165 18.93 17.29 7.94
CA ARG A 165 19.42 18.69 7.94
C ARG A 165 18.30 19.62 7.48
N ASP A 166 17.93 20.60 8.29
CA ASP A 166 16.92 21.62 7.95
C ASP A 166 15.61 21.04 7.38
N ASP A 167 15.05 20.02 8.05
CA ASP A 167 13.86 19.25 7.63
C ASP A 167 13.99 18.51 6.28
N ILE A 168 15.21 18.35 5.78
CA ILE A 168 15.56 17.51 4.64
C ILE A 168 16.11 16.20 5.17
N TYR A 169 15.46 15.11 4.76
CA TYR A 169 15.84 13.76 5.14
C TYR A 169 16.72 13.19 4.04
N GLU A 170 17.93 12.81 4.43
CA GLU A 170 18.83 12.03 3.60
C GLU A 170 18.53 10.55 3.82
N MET A 171 18.23 9.84 2.74
CA MET A 171 17.73 8.47 2.79
C MET A 171 18.43 7.56 1.80
N GLN A 172 18.49 6.28 2.13
CA GLN A 172 18.99 5.22 1.26
C GLN A 172 18.09 3.98 1.37
N LEU A 173 18.29 3.01 0.47
CA LEU A 173 17.65 1.69 0.60
C LEU A 173 18.02 1.03 1.94
N THR A 174 17.05 0.38 2.56
CA THR A 174 17.21 -0.15 3.92
C THR A 174 18.34 -1.19 3.98
N ASN A 175 18.28 -2.20 3.13
CA ASN A 175 19.19 -3.34 3.15
C ASN A 175 19.32 -3.99 1.76
N TYR A 176 20.14 -5.05 1.66
CA TYR A 176 20.38 -5.73 0.40
C TYR A 176 19.15 -6.49 -0.12
N GLU A 177 18.31 -7.03 0.78
CA GLU A 177 17.03 -7.64 0.41
C GLU A 177 16.13 -6.67 -0.38
N VAL A 178 15.95 -5.44 0.14
CA VAL A 178 15.14 -4.41 -0.52
C VAL A 178 15.75 -3.99 -1.86
N ARG A 179 17.08 -3.83 -1.94
CA ARG A 179 17.75 -3.57 -3.22
C ARG A 179 17.46 -4.67 -4.22
N LYS A 180 17.65 -5.94 -3.85
CA LYS A 180 17.43 -7.08 -4.75
C LYS A 180 15.98 -7.18 -5.22
N MET A 181 15.03 -6.90 -4.33
CA MET A 181 13.62 -6.80 -4.68
C MET A 181 13.37 -5.75 -5.77
N PHE A 182 13.90 -4.54 -5.61
CA PHE A 182 13.74 -3.49 -6.61
C PHE A 182 14.49 -3.77 -7.91
N GLU A 183 15.70 -4.36 -7.86
CA GLU A 183 16.44 -4.78 -9.06
C GLU A 183 15.65 -5.81 -9.88
N ASN A 184 15.06 -6.81 -9.21
CA ASN A 184 14.21 -7.81 -9.85
C ASN A 184 12.98 -7.15 -10.48
N MET A 185 12.30 -6.28 -9.73
CA MET A 185 11.13 -5.54 -10.19
C MET A 185 11.43 -4.68 -11.43
N VAL A 186 12.57 -3.98 -11.45
CA VAL A 186 13.00 -3.19 -12.62
C VAL A 186 13.31 -4.12 -13.79
N SER A 187 13.98 -5.25 -13.54
CA SER A 187 14.27 -6.25 -14.59
C SER A 187 13.00 -6.80 -15.21
N ASP A 188 11.98 -7.07 -14.39
CA ASP A 188 10.67 -7.54 -14.84
C ASP A 188 9.93 -6.51 -15.72
N TRP A 189 10.20 -5.21 -15.56
CA TRP A 189 9.65 -4.17 -16.45
C TRP A 189 10.21 -4.21 -17.86
N PHE A 190 11.42 -4.76 -18.04
CA PHE A 190 12.11 -4.86 -19.33
C PHE A 190 12.09 -6.28 -19.92
N GLY A 191 11.42 -7.23 -19.26
CA GLY A 191 11.19 -8.57 -19.79
C GLY A 191 10.32 -8.56 -21.06
N GLU A 192 10.51 -9.56 -21.93
CA GLU A 192 9.93 -9.60 -23.28
C GLU A 192 8.39 -9.80 -23.33
N ASP A 193 7.70 -9.98 -22.19
CA ASP A 193 6.25 -10.18 -22.11
C ASP A 193 5.50 -9.00 -21.44
N THR A 194 5.04 -8.08 -22.28
CA THR A 194 3.73 -7.38 -22.24
C THR A 194 3.08 -7.05 -20.88
N VAL A 195 3.02 -5.75 -20.51
CA VAL A 195 2.10 -5.11 -19.54
C VAL A 195 1.51 -6.06 -18.49
N ASN A 196 2.32 -6.43 -17.49
CA ASN A 196 1.88 -7.35 -16.44
C ASN A 196 0.96 -6.64 -15.45
N TYR A 197 -0.33 -6.60 -15.76
CA TYR A 197 -1.36 -6.16 -14.83
C TYR A 197 -1.32 -7.04 -13.56
N ASN A 198 -1.40 -6.43 -12.38
CA ASN A 198 -1.52 -7.17 -11.12
C ASN A 198 -2.77 -8.07 -11.11
N GLY A 199 -2.81 -9.04 -10.19
CA GLY A 199 -3.90 -10.03 -10.12
C GLY A 199 -5.29 -9.37 -10.03
N PHE A 200 -5.42 -8.29 -9.26
CA PHE A 200 -6.67 -7.53 -9.16
C PHE A 200 -7.12 -6.93 -10.49
N LEU A 201 -6.21 -6.33 -11.25
CA LEU A 201 -6.52 -5.75 -12.56
C LEU A 201 -6.96 -6.79 -13.57
N LYS A 202 -6.31 -7.97 -13.58
CA LYS A 202 -6.72 -9.08 -14.46
C LYS A 202 -8.15 -9.52 -14.13
N ALA A 203 -8.45 -9.69 -12.85
CA ALA A 203 -9.79 -10.03 -12.37
C ALA A 203 -10.83 -8.95 -12.71
N LEU A 204 -10.50 -7.68 -12.47
CA LEU A 204 -11.36 -6.52 -12.78
C LEU A 204 -11.72 -6.44 -14.27
N LEU A 205 -10.73 -6.59 -15.17
CA LEU A 205 -10.94 -6.55 -16.61
C LEU A 205 -11.80 -7.73 -17.10
N ARG A 206 -11.65 -8.91 -16.50
CA ARG A 206 -12.49 -10.09 -16.78
C ARG A 206 -13.88 -10.00 -16.14
N GLY A 207 -14.04 -9.16 -15.12
CA GLY A 207 -15.26 -9.03 -14.34
C GLY A 207 -15.46 -10.19 -13.37
N ASP A 208 -14.36 -10.81 -12.97
CA ASP A 208 -14.31 -11.93 -12.04
C ASP A 208 -14.40 -11.41 -10.60
N LEU A 209 -15.63 -11.34 -10.07
CA LEU A 209 -15.89 -10.86 -8.72
C LEU A 209 -15.24 -11.73 -7.64
N GLU A 210 -15.12 -13.03 -7.87
CA GLU A 210 -14.56 -13.95 -6.89
C GLU A 210 -13.06 -13.69 -6.74
N GLU A 211 -12.33 -13.66 -7.87
CA GLU A 211 -10.89 -13.37 -7.89
C GLU A 211 -10.59 -11.94 -7.39
N MET A 212 -11.45 -10.96 -7.68
CA MET A 212 -11.34 -9.61 -7.12
C MET A 212 -11.48 -9.61 -5.59
N ASN A 213 -12.50 -10.30 -5.05
CA ASN A 213 -12.72 -10.42 -3.61
C ASN A 213 -11.57 -11.17 -2.93
N GLU A 214 -11.11 -12.28 -3.50
CA GLU A 214 -9.97 -13.04 -2.97
C GLU A 214 -8.70 -12.18 -2.91
N TYR A 215 -8.37 -11.48 -3.99
CA TYR A 215 -7.19 -10.61 -4.03
C TYR A 215 -7.31 -9.51 -2.96
N MET A 216 -8.44 -8.80 -2.91
CA MET A 216 -8.64 -7.69 -1.99
C MET A 216 -8.66 -8.15 -0.52
N ASN A 217 -9.26 -9.29 -0.21
CA ASN A 217 -9.23 -9.84 1.15
C ASN A 217 -7.84 -10.37 1.52
N ARG A 218 -7.12 -11.04 0.61
CA ARG A 218 -5.74 -11.46 0.84
C ARG A 218 -4.82 -10.25 1.07
N PHE A 219 -4.99 -9.19 0.28
CA PHE A 219 -4.29 -7.92 0.46
C PHE A 219 -4.57 -7.32 1.83
N SER A 220 -5.86 -7.18 2.16
CA SER A 220 -6.32 -6.61 3.41
C SER A 220 -5.78 -7.42 4.60
N LEU A 221 -5.87 -8.75 4.54
CA LEU A 221 -5.27 -9.64 5.54
C LEU A 221 -3.75 -9.51 5.60
N ALA A 222 -3.01 -9.39 4.49
CA ALA A 222 -1.56 -9.21 4.56
C ALA A 222 -1.19 -7.87 5.21
N MET A 223 -1.92 -6.81 4.90
CA MET A 223 -1.73 -5.47 5.48
C MET A 223 -2.10 -5.44 6.96
N PHE A 224 -3.20 -6.07 7.34
CA PHE A 224 -3.76 -5.98 8.70
C PHE A 224 -3.43 -7.18 9.62
N SER A 225 -3.07 -8.37 9.13
CA SER A 225 -2.55 -9.47 9.96
C SER A 225 -1.12 -9.19 10.43
N SER A 226 -0.38 -8.36 9.68
CA SER A 226 0.84 -7.69 10.14
C SER A 226 0.60 -6.75 11.35
N PHE A 227 -0.66 -6.56 11.78
CA PHE A 227 -1.12 -5.66 12.83
C PHE A 227 -1.62 -6.38 14.11
N ASP A 228 -1.81 -7.72 14.08
CA ASP A 228 -2.65 -8.47 15.04
C ASP A 228 -1.92 -9.35 16.07
N GLY A 229 -0.68 -9.04 16.44
CA GLY A 229 -0.01 -9.74 17.55
C GLY A 229 -0.59 -9.42 18.95
N GLY A 230 -1.63 -8.56 19.03
CA GLY A 230 -2.25 -8.11 20.26
C GLY A 230 -3.72 -8.45 20.27
N THR A 231 -4.16 -9.18 21.29
CA THR A 231 -5.53 -9.65 21.48
C THR A 231 -6.53 -8.53 21.78
N HIS A 232 -6.74 -7.55 20.87
CA HIS A 232 -7.89 -6.65 20.89
C HIS A 232 -8.13 -6.07 19.48
N PRO A 233 -9.15 -6.54 18.74
CA PRO A 233 -9.52 -5.93 17.47
C PRO A 233 -10.24 -4.60 17.78
N SER A 234 -9.55 -3.47 17.62
CA SER A 234 -10.23 -2.18 17.59
C SER A 234 -11.18 -2.17 16.39
N LYS A 235 -12.47 -2.28 16.68
CA LYS A 235 -13.61 -2.17 15.75
C LYS A 235 -13.79 -0.73 15.22
N GLU A 236 -12.69 -0.08 14.86
CA GLU A 236 -12.74 1.27 14.28
C GLU A 236 -12.55 1.13 12.77
N ALA A 237 -13.55 1.64 12.04
CA ALA A 237 -13.68 1.44 10.61
C ALA A 237 -12.58 2.22 9.88
N ALA A 238 -11.78 1.52 9.08
CA ALA A 238 -10.78 2.17 8.23
C ALA A 238 -11.49 3.14 7.26
N PRO A 239 -11.02 4.39 7.11
CA PRO A 239 -11.62 5.39 6.23
C PRO A 239 -11.66 4.93 4.78
N GLU A 240 -12.77 5.23 4.12
CA GLU A 240 -13.04 5.01 2.69
C GLU A 240 -11.89 5.50 1.81
N ARG A 241 -11.24 6.59 2.23
CA ARG A 241 -10.11 7.26 1.57
C ARG A 241 -8.87 6.37 1.46
N PHE A 242 -8.61 5.50 2.45
CA PHE A 242 -7.50 4.55 2.41
C PHE A 242 -7.70 3.55 1.27
N TYR A 243 -8.87 2.90 1.24
CA TYR A 243 -9.19 1.94 0.20
C TYR A 243 -9.31 2.58 -1.17
N HIS A 244 -9.86 3.78 -1.25
CA HIS A 244 -9.91 4.57 -2.48
C HIS A 244 -8.50 4.83 -3.05
N GLY A 245 -7.57 5.31 -2.22
CA GLY A 245 -6.18 5.56 -2.63
C GLY A 245 -5.44 4.28 -3.04
N PHE A 246 -5.67 3.19 -2.32
CA PHE A 246 -5.11 1.89 -2.65
C PHE A 246 -5.61 1.36 -4.00
N VAL A 247 -6.93 1.35 -4.21
CA VAL A 247 -7.53 0.88 -5.47
C VAL A 247 -7.06 1.77 -6.63
N LEU A 248 -6.99 3.10 -6.47
CA LEU A 248 -6.38 3.98 -7.48
C LEU A 248 -4.92 3.62 -7.78
N GLY A 249 -4.14 3.31 -6.75
CA GLY A 249 -2.76 2.83 -6.89
C GLY A 249 -2.66 1.53 -7.68
N LEU A 250 -3.64 0.63 -7.57
CA LEU A 250 -3.70 -0.57 -8.42
C LEU A 250 -4.12 -0.25 -9.85
N LEU A 251 -5.03 0.69 -10.05
CA LEU A 251 -5.58 1.06 -11.36
C LEU A 251 -4.64 1.89 -12.23
N VAL A 252 -3.53 2.37 -11.66
CA VAL A 252 -2.59 3.24 -12.35
C VAL A 252 -1.97 2.59 -13.59
N ASP A 253 -1.79 1.26 -13.60
CA ASP A 253 -1.27 0.53 -14.76
C ASP A 253 -2.26 0.50 -15.94
N LEU A 254 -3.53 0.88 -15.72
CA LEU A 254 -4.52 1.04 -16.78
C LEU A 254 -4.45 2.38 -17.51
N ALA A 255 -3.58 3.33 -17.11
CA ALA A 255 -3.52 4.67 -17.69
C ALA A 255 -3.25 4.72 -19.22
N GLY A 256 -2.76 3.62 -19.82
CA GLY A 256 -2.59 3.47 -21.27
C GLY A 256 -3.76 2.81 -22.03
N ARG A 257 -4.70 2.18 -21.32
CA ARG A 257 -5.90 1.51 -21.88
C ARG A 257 -7.20 2.21 -21.50
N TYR A 258 -7.18 2.90 -20.37
CA TYR A 258 -8.30 3.61 -19.78
C TYR A 258 -7.88 5.02 -19.38
N LYS A 259 -8.79 5.97 -19.58
CA LYS A 259 -8.78 7.23 -18.88
C LYS A 259 -9.39 7.01 -17.49
N VAL A 260 -8.52 6.92 -16.49
CA VAL A 260 -8.89 6.80 -15.08
C VAL A 260 -9.17 8.19 -14.51
N THR A 261 -10.35 8.40 -13.95
CA THR A 261 -10.73 9.63 -13.25
C THR A 261 -11.23 9.30 -11.85
N SER A 262 -10.89 10.14 -10.87
CA SER A 262 -11.42 10.06 -9.52
C SER A 262 -11.91 11.42 -9.06
N ASN A 263 -12.92 11.44 -8.17
CA ASN A 263 -13.42 12.66 -7.52
C ASN A 263 -13.78 13.80 -8.48
N ARG A 264 -14.20 13.48 -9.71
CA ARG A 264 -14.64 14.47 -10.69
C ARG A 264 -16.16 14.56 -10.67
N GLU A 265 -16.69 15.78 -10.73
CA GLU A 265 -18.13 16.00 -10.82
C GLU A 265 -18.68 15.44 -12.14
N SER A 266 -19.62 14.50 -12.05
CA SER A 266 -20.49 14.11 -13.18
C SER A 266 -21.92 13.94 -12.68
N GLY A 267 -22.87 14.55 -13.39
CA GLY A 267 -24.27 14.61 -12.97
C GLY A 267 -24.49 15.32 -11.62
N LEU A 268 -25.37 14.75 -10.77
CA LEU A 268 -25.81 15.30 -9.48
C LEU A 268 -24.92 14.86 -8.27
N GLY A 269 -23.67 14.43 -8.52
CA GLY A 269 -22.77 13.90 -7.49
C GLY A 269 -21.30 13.73 -7.91
N ARG A 270 -20.51 13.04 -7.08
CA ARG A 270 -19.09 12.71 -7.30
C ARG A 270 -18.93 11.19 -7.17
N TYR A 271 -18.49 10.52 -8.23
CA TYR A 271 -18.09 9.12 -8.17
C TYR A 271 -16.69 9.01 -7.58
N ASP A 272 -16.40 7.87 -6.95
CA ASP A 272 -15.07 7.58 -6.45
C ASP A 272 -14.07 7.37 -7.58
N VAL A 273 -14.30 6.36 -8.44
CA VAL A 273 -13.42 6.07 -9.58
C VAL A 273 -14.22 5.67 -10.81
N MET A 274 -13.83 6.22 -11.95
CA MET A 274 -14.35 5.85 -13.26
C MET A 274 -13.21 5.50 -14.19
N LEU A 275 -13.36 4.38 -14.88
CA LEU A 275 -12.47 3.95 -15.94
C LEU A 275 -13.21 4.07 -17.25
N LYS A 276 -12.88 5.12 -17.99
CA LYS A 276 -13.37 5.31 -19.35
C LYS A 276 -12.41 4.65 -20.34
N PRO A 277 -12.79 3.58 -21.03
CA PRO A 277 -11.90 2.89 -21.97
C PRO A 277 -11.50 3.81 -23.13
N LEU A 278 -10.25 3.66 -23.58
CA LEU A 278 -9.75 4.32 -24.79
C LEU A 278 -10.14 3.52 -26.04
N ASN A 279 -10.27 2.19 -25.92
CA ASN A 279 -10.82 1.31 -26.95
C ASN A 279 -12.29 0.99 -26.65
N LYS A 280 -13.19 1.24 -27.60
CA LYS A 280 -14.65 1.06 -27.39
C LYS A 280 -15.11 -0.39 -27.23
N GLU A 281 -14.24 -1.36 -27.52
CA GLU A 281 -14.51 -2.78 -27.27
C GLU A 281 -14.31 -3.16 -25.79
N ASP A 282 -13.62 -2.31 -25.02
CA ASP A 282 -13.44 -2.48 -23.58
C ASP A 282 -14.65 -1.93 -22.82
N ASP A 283 -14.95 -2.55 -21.67
CA ASP A 283 -16.07 -2.11 -20.83
C ASP A 283 -15.71 -0.85 -20.03
N GLY A 284 -16.66 0.09 -19.92
CA GLY A 284 -16.60 1.19 -18.97
C GLY A 284 -16.83 0.68 -17.55
N ILE A 285 -16.05 1.15 -16.58
CA ILE A 285 -16.13 0.68 -15.20
C ILE A 285 -16.37 1.85 -14.25
N ILE A 286 -17.31 1.70 -13.34
CA ILE A 286 -17.60 2.65 -12.26
C ILE A 286 -17.41 1.92 -10.93
N LEU A 287 -16.60 2.50 -10.04
CA LEU A 287 -16.35 1.99 -8.70
C LEU A 287 -16.87 3.00 -7.68
N GLU A 288 -17.56 2.52 -6.67
CA GLU A 288 -18.02 3.30 -5.51
C GLU A 288 -17.61 2.58 -4.23
N PHE A 289 -17.06 3.33 -3.28
CA PHE A 289 -16.55 2.85 -2.02
C PHE A 289 -17.51 3.22 -0.89
N LYS A 290 -17.69 2.31 0.07
CA LYS A 290 -18.47 2.53 1.30
C LYS A 290 -17.82 1.79 2.46
N ILE A 291 -17.77 2.46 3.60
CA ILE A 291 -17.39 1.83 4.87
C ILE A 291 -18.65 1.27 5.52
N TYR A 292 -18.60 0.01 5.97
CA TYR A 292 -19.67 -0.59 6.74
C TYR A 292 -19.92 0.21 8.02
N ASN A 293 -21.18 0.60 8.22
CA ASN A 293 -21.62 1.27 9.41
C ASN A 293 -22.67 0.42 10.14
N PRO A 294 -22.31 -0.24 11.26
CA PRO A 294 -23.22 -1.12 12.00
C PRO A 294 -24.42 -0.39 12.64
N LYS A 295 -24.43 0.97 12.64
CA LYS A 295 -25.60 1.76 13.06
C LYS A 295 -26.62 1.97 11.95
N LYS A 296 -26.24 1.75 10.69
CA LYS A 296 -27.06 2.00 9.49
C LYS A 296 -27.34 0.74 8.68
N GLU A 297 -26.42 -0.20 8.69
CA GLU A 297 -26.40 -1.39 7.83
C GLU A 297 -26.27 -2.65 8.69
N VAL A 298 -26.92 -3.73 8.26
CA VAL A 298 -26.89 -5.03 8.93
C VAL A 298 -25.57 -5.76 8.67
N ASP A 299 -25.07 -5.71 7.44
CA ASP A 299 -23.88 -6.42 7.00
C ASP A 299 -23.14 -5.70 5.84
N LEU A 300 -22.06 -6.32 5.36
CA LEU A 300 -21.28 -5.82 4.24
C LEU A 300 -22.07 -5.84 2.93
N GLU A 301 -22.97 -6.81 2.78
CA GLU A 301 -23.85 -6.95 1.62
C GLU A 301 -24.77 -5.72 1.49
N GLU A 302 -25.42 -5.28 2.57
CA GLU A 302 -26.21 -4.03 2.57
C GLU A 302 -25.37 -2.80 2.22
N THR A 303 -24.11 -2.77 2.67
CA THR A 303 -23.16 -1.69 2.36
C THR A 303 -22.80 -1.66 0.88
N VAL A 304 -22.58 -2.84 0.26
CA VAL A 304 -22.37 -2.98 -1.18
C VAL A 304 -23.61 -2.49 -1.94
N GLN A 305 -24.81 -2.88 -1.49
CA GLN A 305 -26.05 -2.41 -2.11
C GLN A 305 -26.22 -0.89 -1.98
N ALA A 306 -25.81 -0.29 -0.86
CA ALA A 306 -25.82 1.15 -0.69
C ALA A 306 -24.87 1.85 -1.68
N ALA A 307 -23.68 1.29 -1.92
CA ALA A 307 -22.73 1.79 -2.91
C ALA A 307 -23.32 1.71 -4.33
N LEU A 308 -23.85 0.55 -4.73
CA LEU A 308 -24.46 0.34 -6.04
C LEU A 308 -25.67 1.25 -6.26
N LYS A 309 -26.53 1.39 -5.24
CA LYS A 309 -27.68 2.30 -5.26
C LYS A 309 -27.25 3.75 -5.46
N GLN A 310 -26.15 4.18 -4.84
CA GLN A 310 -25.61 5.51 -5.05
C GLN A 310 -25.17 5.73 -6.51
N ILE A 311 -24.53 4.73 -7.14
CA ILE A 311 -24.14 4.80 -8.56
C ILE A 311 -25.38 5.03 -9.45
N GLU A 312 -26.46 4.29 -9.19
CA GLU A 312 -27.71 4.41 -9.95
C GLU A 312 -28.42 5.74 -9.71
N GLU A 313 -28.63 6.14 -8.46
CA GLU A 313 -29.36 7.37 -8.10
C GLU A 313 -28.67 8.64 -8.59
N LYS A 314 -27.33 8.63 -8.63
CA LYS A 314 -26.53 9.76 -9.09
C LYS A 314 -26.30 9.77 -10.60
N GLY A 315 -26.64 8.68 -11.29
CA GLY A 315 -26.56 8.58 -12.75
C GLY A 315 -25.13 8.65 -13.29
N TYR A 316 -24.14 8.13 -12.56
CA TYR A 316 -22.72 8.20 -12.96
C TYR A 316 -22.44 7.55 -14.32
N GLU A 317 -23.29 6.62 -14.75
CA GLU A 317 -23.20 5.99 -16.08
C GLU A 317 -23.37 6.97 -17.25
N GLN A 318 -24.00 8.13 -17.02
CA GLN A 318 -24.28 9.10 -18.08
C GLN A 318 -23.00 9.61 -18.75
N GLU A 319 -21.91 9.83 -17.99
CA GLU A 319 -20.63 10.27 -18.56
C GLU A 319 -20.05 9.24 -19.55
N LEU A 320 -20.23 7.94 -19.28
CA LEU A 320 -19.79 6.85 -20.16
C LEU A 320 -20.71 6.73 -21.39
N LEU A 321 -22.03 6.88 -21.20
CA LEU A 321 -23.01 6.87 -22.29
C LEU A 321 -22.78 8.03 -23.27
N ASP A 322 -22.57 9.25 -22.76
CA ASP A 322 -22.27 10.44 -23.57
C ASP A 322 -20.95 10.30 -24.35
N SER A 323 -20.05 9.47 -23.83
CA SER A 323 -18.79 9.11 -24.47
C SER A 323 -18.92 8.03 -25.56
N GLY A 324 -20.13 7.52 -25.79
CA GLY A 324 -20.45 6.52 -26.81
C GLY A 324 -20.22 5.07 -26.37
N ILE A 325 -20.11 4.80 -25.06
CA ILE A 325 -20.08 3.43 -24.51
C ILE A 325 -21.51 2.95 -24.36
N LYS A 326 -21.81 1.73 -24.80
CA LYS A 326 -23.17 1.19 -24.70
C LYS A 326 -23.47 0.77 -23.27
N LYS A 327 -24.73 0.87 -22.85
CA LYS A 327 -25.16 0.52 -21.48
C LYS A 327 -24.81 -0.91 -21.06
N ASN A 328 -24.85 -1.87 -21.98
CA ASN A 328 -24.48 -3.27 -21.72
C ASN A 328 -22.96 -3.51 -21.60
N HIS A 329 -22.14 -2.48 -21.88
CA HIS A 329 -20.69 -2.45 -21.70
C HIS A 329 -20.27 -1.56 -20.53
N ILE A 330 -21.19 -1.26 -19.60
CA ILE A 330 -20.89 -0.52 -18.38
C ILE A 330 -21.02 -1.46 -17.20
N ARG A 331 -19.91 -1.68 -16.48
CA ARG A 331 -19.85 -2.44 -15.24
C ARG A 331 -19.82 -1.50 -14.05
N LYS A 332 -20.64 -1.78 -13.04
CA LYS A 332 -20.72 -1.02 -11.79
C LYS A 332 -20.25 -1.94 -10.68
N TYR A 333 -19.42 -1.43 -9.79
CA TYR A 333 -18.95 -2.20 -8.64
C TYR A 333 -19.09 -1.37 -7.36
N GLY A 334 -19.75 -1.97 -6.37
CA GLY A 334 -19.83 -1.46 -5.02
C GLY A 334 -18.80 -2.17 -4.15
N PHE A 335 -17.97 -1.40 -3.46
CA PHE A 335 -16.97 -1.91 -2.52
C PHE A 335 -17.41 -1.55 -1.11
N ALA A 336 -17.56 -2.56 -0.27
CA ALA A 336 -17.82 -2.42 1.16
C ALA A 336 -16.59 -2.82 1.97
N PHE A 337 -16.27 -2.01 2.97
CA PHE A 337 -15.10 -2.22 3.82
C PHE A 337 -15.48 -2.31 5.30
N GLU A 338 -15.03 -3.36 5.99
CA GLU A 338 -15.14 -3.55 7.43
C GLU A 338 -13.77 -3.97 7.99
N GLY A 339 -12.92 -2.99 8.32
CA GLY A 339 -11.58 -3.23 8.86
C GLY A 339 -10.74 -4.12 7.93
N LYS A 340 -10.58 -5.40 8.26
CA LYS A 340 -9.80 -6.34 7.44
C LYS A 340 -10.62 -7.02 6.34
N LYS A 341 -11.94 -6.92 6.39
CA LYS A 341 -12.82 -7.58 5.42
C LYS A 341 -13.22 -6.59 4.34
N ILE A 342 -13.18 -7.07 3.10
CA ILE A 342 -13.60 -6.31 1.93
C ILE A 342 -14.62 -7.16 1.19
N LEU A 343 -15.74 -6.57 0.78
CA LEU A 343 -16.71 -7.21 -0.08
C LEU A 343 -16.93 -6.34 -1.31
N ILE A 344 -16.83 -6.96 -2.48
CA ILE A 344 -17.12 -6.32 -3.76
C ILE A 344 -18.34 -6.99 -4.34
N GLY A 345 -19.33 -6.20 -4.76
CA GLY A 345 -20.45 -6.66 -5.57
C GLY A 345 -20.63 -5.82 -6.83
N LYS A 346 -21.52 -6.27 -7.71
CA LYS A 346 -21.81 -5.63 -9.00
C LYS A 346 -23.30 -5.46 -9.23
#